data_AF-A0A5C6PNL2-F1
#
_entry.id   AF-A0A5C6PNL2-F1
#
_cell.length_a   1.000
_cell.length_b   1.000
_cell.length_c   1.000
_cell.angle_alpha   90.00
_cell.angle_beta   90.00
_cell.angle_gamma   90.00
#
_symmetry.space_group_name_H-M   'P 1'
#
loop_
_entity.id
_entity.type
_entity.pdbx_description
1 polymer ?
#
loop_
_entity_poly.entity_id
_entity_poly.type
_entity_poly.pdbx_seq_one_letter_code
_entity_poly.pdbx_strand_id
1 'polypeptide(L)'
;MKKILKKEKKRLKEEEESLKVKASGATASQQALDYLTCWAENHTEWKFQKTRQTWLLQHIFDFEKIPDDKFSVMLQYLEGLRGGARETTVQKALALIEESGQTPEDRSAQQRAQRAREVIQLLS
;
A
#
# COMPACT_ATOMS: atom_id res chain seq x y z
N MET A 1 -11.66 -13.51 -37.77
CA MET A 1 -10.71 -13.19 -36.68
C MET A 1 -11.45 -12.83 -35.38
N LYS A 2 -12.24 -13.75 -34.79
CA LYS A 2 -13.05 -13.50 -33.57
C LYS A 2 -12.82 -14.54 -32.45
N LYS A 3 -11.85 -15.44 -32.64
CA LYS A 3 -11.62 -16.60 -31.76
C LYS A 3 -10.45 -16.43 -30.77
N ILE A 4 -9.63 -15.39 -30.91
CA ILE A 4 -8.42 -15.18 -30.09
C ILE A 4 -8.75 -14.41 -28.79
N LEU A 5 -9.64 -13.41 -28.85
CA LEU A 5 -10.05 -12.59 -27.69
C LEU A 5 -10.83 -13.35 -26.60
N LYS A 6 -11.38 -14.54 -26.92
CA LYS A 6 -12.09 -15.38 -25.94
C LYS A 6 -11.16 -16.28 -25.13
N LYS A 7 -9.93 -16.52 -25.58
CA LYS A 7 -8.96 -17.39 -24.90
C LYS A 7 -8.16 -16.65 -23.82
N GLU A 8 -7.90 -15.36 -24.05
CA GLU A 8 -7.24 -14.44 -23.10
C GLU A 8 -8.10 -14.17 -21.85
N LYS A 9 -9.42 -13.98 -22.04
CA LYS A 9 -10.38 -13.82 -20.94
C LYS A 9 -10.58 -15.06 -20.07
N LYS A 10 -10.13 -16.23 -20.53
CA LYS A 10 -10.22 -17.47 -19.75
C LYS A 10 -8.99 -17.67 -18.86
N ARG A 11 -7.79 -17.31 -19.35
CA ARG A 11 -6.56 -17.35 -18.54
C ARG A 11 -6.54 -16.34 -17.40
N LEU A 12 -7.12 -15.15 -17.59
CA LEU A 12 -7.28 -14.16 -16.51
C LEU A 12 -8.17 -14.67 -15.37
N LYS A 13 -9.17 -15.50 -15.72
CA LYS A 13 -10.09 -16.06 -14.73
C LYS A 13 -9.52 -17.27 -13.99
N GLU A 14 -8.60 -18.00 -14.63
CA GLU A 14 -7.83 -19.08 -13.99
C GLU A 14 -6.76 -18.54 -13.02
N GLU A 15 -6.24 -17.32 -13.25
CA GLU A 15 -5.33 -16.63 -12.31
C GLU A 15 -6.09 -15.97 -11.14
N GLU A 16 -7.29 -15.43 -11.40
CA GLU A 16 -8.22 -14.92 -10.38
C GLU A 16 -8.65 -16.04 -9.40
N GLU A 17 -8.79 -17.27 -9.88
CA GLU A 17 -9.10 -18.44 -9.04
C GLU A 17 -7.87 -18.94 -8.25
N SER A 18 -6.65 -18.77 -8.76
CA SER A 18 -5.42 -19.09 -8.02
C SER A 18 -5.15 -18.12 -6.85
N LEU A 19 -5.66 -16.89 -6.91
CA LEU A 19 -5.58 -15.92 -5.79
C LEU A 19 -6.60 -16.21 -4.71
N LYS A 20 -7.78 -16.72 -5.08
CA LYS A 20 -8.88 -16.99 -4.15
C LYS A 20 -8.63 -18.23 -3.27
N VAL A 21 -7.81 -19.17 -3.71
CA VAL A 21 -7.52 -20.42 -2.97
C VAL A 21 -6.44 -20.24 -1.87
N LYS A 22 -5.67 -19.15 -1.86
CA LYS A 22 -4.64 -18.88 -0.82
C LYS A 22 -5.10 -17.98 0.34
N ALA A 23 -6.36 -17.56 0.34
CA ALA A 23 -6.90 -16.61 1.32
C ALA A 23 -7.06 -17.19 2.76
N SER A 24 -6.86 -18.50 2.95
CA SER A 24 -7.03 -19.17 4.25
C SER A 24 -5.85 -18.97 5.22
N GLY A 25 -4.72 -18.40 4.77
CA GLY A 25 -3.52 -18.22 5.60
C GLY A 25 -2.69 -16.96 5.30
N ALA A 26 -3.19 -16.04 4.46
CA ALA A 26 -2.45 -14.84 4.10
C ALA A 26 -2.43 -13.85 5.27
N THR A 27 -1.24 -13.35 5.62
CA THR A 27 -1.07 -12.37 6.70
C THR A 27 -1.76 -11.05 6.34
N ALA A 28 -2.10 -10.24 7.35
CA ALA A 28 -2.70 -8.93 7.14
C ALA A 28 -1.88 -8.04 6.18
N SER A 29 -0.55 -8.19 6.19
CA SER A 29 0.37 -7.52 5.26
C SER A 29 0.17 -7.95 3.82
N GLN A 30 0.13 -9.26 3.56
CA GLN A 30 -0.08 -9.78 2.21
C GLN A 30 -1.42 -9.32 1.63
N GLN A 31 -2.48 -9.36 2.42
CA GLN A 31 -3.81 -8.92 1.98
C GLN A 31 -3.87 -7.40 1.70
N ALA A 32 -3.09 -6.60 2.44
CA ALA A 32 -3.00 -5.17 2.21
C ALA A 32 -2.16 -4.82 0.97
N LEU A 33 -1.07 -5.55 0.74
CA LEU A 33 -0.25 -5.41 -0.46
C LEU A 33 -0.98 -5.89 -1.73
N ASP A 34 -1.75 -6.96 -1.63
CA ASP A 34 -2.64 -7.43 -2.70
C ASP A 34 -3.70 -6.39 -3.03
N TYR A 35 -4.34 -5.80 -2.01
CA TYR A 35 -5.27 -4.69 -2.17
C TYR A 35 -4.63 -3.49 -2.91
N LEU A 36 -3.40 -3.13 -2.58
CA LEU A 36 -2.66 -2.04 -3.24
C LEU A 36 -2.30 -2.39 -4.68
N THR A 37 -1.96 -3.66 -4.94
CA THR A 37 -1.63 -4.16 -6.28
C THR A 37 -2.89 -4.20 -7.16
N CYS A 38 -4.01 -4.69 -6.63
CA CYS A 38 -5.33 -4.66 -7.27
C CYS A 38 -5.78 -3.22 -7.59
N TRP A 39 -5.52 -2.26 -6.70
CA TRP A 39 -5.77 -0.85 -6.97
C TRP A 39 -4.99 -0.37 -8.21
N ALA A 40 -3.70 -0.71 -8.31
CA ALA A 40 -2.84 -0.23 -9.39
C ALA A 40 -3.10 -0.92 -10.75
N GLU A 41 -3.33 -2.23 -10.74
CA GLU A 41 -3.42 -3.03 -11.97
C GLU A 41 -4.86 -3.27 -12.44
N ASN A 42 -5.82 -3.30 -11.52
CA ASN A 42 -7.20 -3.69 -11.80
C ASN A 42 -8.23 -2.79 -11.12
N HIS A 43 -8.19 -1.50 -11.47
CA HIS A 43 -9.13 -0.48 -10.99
C HIS A 43 -10.62 -0.87 -11.15
N THR A 44 -10.97 -1.70 -12.13
CA THR A 44 -12.36 -2.12 -12.37
C THR A 44 -12.90 -3.10 -11.35
N GLU A 45 -12.04 -3.95 -10.79
CA GLU A 45 -12.42 -4.92 -9.75
C GLU A 45 -12.06 -4.45 -8.34
N TRP A 46 -11.23 -3.39 -8.26
CA TRP A 46 -10.87 -2.77 -7.01
C TRP A 46 -12.11 -2.25 -6.27
N LYS A 47 -12.24 -2.70 -5.02
CA LYS A 47 -13.26 -2.24 -4.09
C LYS A 47 -12.57 -1.66 -2.88
N PHE A 48 -13.07 -0.51 -2.43
CA PHE A 48 -12.55 0.11 -1.22
C PHE A 48 -12.69 -0.83 -0.01
N GLN A 49 -11.57 -1.18 0.61
CA GLN A 49 -11.53 -2.01 1.81
C GLN A 49 -10.89 -1.22 2.94
N LYS A 50 -11.73 -0.59 3.78
CA LYS A 50 -11.27 0.27 4.89
C LYS A 50 -10.24 -0.40 5.78
N THR A 51 -10.44 -1.68 6.13
CA THR A 51 -9.49 -2.43 6.96
C THR A 51 -8.10 -2.53 6.33
N ARG A 52 -8.03 -2.74 4.99
CA ARG A 52 -6.76 -2.81 4.25
C ARG A 52 -6.10 -1.44 4.16
N GLN A 53 -6.88 -0.40 3.85
CA GLN A 53 -6.39 0.97 3.85
C GLN A 53 -5.82 1.37 5.22
N THR A 54 -6.56 1.12 6.30
CA THR A 54 -6.10 1.43 7.66
C THR A 54 -4.79 0.71 7.98
N TRP A 55 -4.68 -0.57 7.60
CA TRP A 55 -3.45 -1.33 7.78
C TRP A 55 -2.29 -0.71 6.99
N LEU A 56 -2.50 -0.36 5.72
CA LEU A 56 -1.48 0.32 4.90
C LEU A 56 -1.03 1.64 5.52
N LEU A 57 -1.96 2.49 5.95
CA LEU A 57 -1.64 3.78 6.57
C LEU A 57 -0.94 3.65 7.93
N GLN A 58 -1.15 2.53 8.65
CA GLN A 58 -0.43 2.25 9.90
C GLN A 58 1.00 1.78 9.65
N HIS A 59 1.24 1.07 8.55
CA HIS A 59 2.52 0.41 8.28
C HIS A 59 3.31 1.01 7.11
N ILE A 60 2.86 2.13 6.53
CA ILE A 60 3.48 2.75 5.36
C ILE A 60 4.96 3.12 5.56
N PHE A 61 5.31 3.53 6.78
CA PHE A 61 6.67 3.94 7.12
C PHE A 61 7.60 2.75 7.39
N ASP A 62 7.06 1.53 7.47
CA ASP A 62 7.81 0.33 7.82
C ASP A 62 8.29 -0.43 6.58
N PHE A 63 9.61 -0.56 6.44
CA PHE A 63 10.27 -1.20 5.30
C PHE A 63 10.05 -2.71 5.26
N GLU A 64 9.89 -3.36 6.41
CA GLU A 64 9.66 -4.80 6.49
C GLU A 64 8.23 -5.14 6.06
N LYS A 65 7.29 -4.23 6.33
CA LYS A 65 5.87 -4.41 6.01
C LYS A 65 5.53 -3.98 4.59
N ILE A 66 6.13 -2.89 4.12
CA ILE A 66 5.95 -2.38 2.76
C ILE A 66 7.34 -2.27 2.11
N PRO A 67 7.72 -3.20 1.24
CA PRO A 67 8.96 -3.11 0.46
C PRO A 67 8.94 -1.87 -0.45
N ASP A 68 10.12 -1.37 -0.82
CA ASP A 68 10.25 -0.18 -1.67
C ASP A 68 9.53 -0.32 -3.02
N ASP A 69 9.53 -1.51 -3.64
CA ASP A 69 8.75 -1.79 -4.87
C ASP A 69 7.26 -1.49 -4.71
N LYS A 70 6.70 -1.73 -3.51
CA LYS A 70 5.29 -1.47 -3.20
C LYS A 70 5.08 -0.06 -2.64
N PHE A 71 6.13 0.56 -2.08
CA PHE A 71 6.07 1.91 -1.56
C PHE A 71 5.78 2.94 -2.66
N SER A 72 6.40 2.82 -3.85
CA SER A 72 6.10 3.71 -4.98
C SER A 72 4.62 3.65 -5.42
N VAL A 73 4.00 2.48 -5.35
CA VAL A 73 2.56 2.31 -5.63
C VAL A 73 1.73 2.92 -4.49
N MET A 74 2.19 2.78 -3.25
CA MET A 74 1.53 3.37 -2.08
C MET A 74 1.54 4.91 -2.13
N LEU A 75 2.64 5.52 -2.60
CA LEU A 75 2.71 6.97 -2.80
C LEU A 75 1.66 7.43 -3.82
N GLN A 76 1.53 6.75 -4.96
CA GLN A 76 0.47 7.05 -5.93
C GLN A 76 -0.94 6.89 -5.33
N TYR A 77 -1.14 5.87 -4.48
CA TYR A 77 -2.39 5.70 -3.75
C TYR A 77 -2.67 6.86 -2.78
N LEU A 78 -1.65 7.37 -2.09
CA LEU A 78 -1.76 8.52 -1.19
C LEU A 78 -2.13 9.81 -1.93
N GLU A 79 -1.65 10.02 -3.15
CA GLU A 79 -2.00 11.20 -3.97
C GLU A 79 -3.51 11.29 -4.21
N GLY A 80 -4.18 10.14 -4.36
CA GLY A 80 -5.63 10.04 -4.48
C GLY A 80 -6.39 10.25 -3.17
N LEU A 81 -5.73 10.26 -2.01
CA LEU A 81 -6.40 10.45 -0.72
C LEU A 81 -6.81 11.91 -0.51
N ARG A 82 -8.04 12.08 -0.04
CA ARG A 82 -8.62 13.39 0.28
C ARG A 82 -9.22 13.39 1.68
N GLY A 83 -9.25 14.56 2.30
CA GLY A 83 -9.80 14.78 3.64
C GLY A 83 -8.98 14.13 4.76
N GLY A 84 -9.66 13.71 5.82
CA GLY A 84 -9.01 13.35 7.09
C GLY A 84 -7.99 12.20 7.02
N ALA A 85 -8.07 11.32 6.01
CA ALA A 85 -7.06 10.26 5.83
C ALA A 85 -5.69 10.84 5.45
N ARG A 86 -5.67 11.87 4.59
CA ARG A 86 -4.45 12.61 4.21
C ARG A 86 -3.88 13.33 5.42
N GLU A 87 -4.70 14.11 6.12
CA GLU A 87 -4.28 14.87 7.29
C GLU A 87 -3.72 13.97 8.39
N THR A 88 -4.39 12.86 8.69
CA THR A 88 -3.91 11.87 9.67
C THR A 88 -2.57 11.27 9.26
N THR A 89 -2.37 11.00 7.97
CA THR A 89 -1.11 10.45 7.46
C THR A 89 0.04 11.44 7.58
N VAL A 90 -0.22 12.73 7.27
CA VAL A 90 0.77 13.82 7.45
C VAL A 90 1.12 14.00 8.93
N GLN A 91 0.12 14.03 9.82
CA GLN A 91 0.36 14.16 11.26
C GLN A 91 1.20 13.00 11.82
N LYS A 92 0.91 11.77 11.41
CA LYS A 92 1.74 10.60 11.78
C LYS A 92 3.16 10.69 11.22
N ALA A 93 3.31 11.15 9.99
CA ALA A 93 4.62 11.33 9.37
C ALA A 93 5.46 12.36 10.14
N LEU A 94 4.86 13.49 10.52
CA LEU A 94 5.52 14.53 11.34
C LEU A 94 5.96 13.97 12.70
N ALA A 95 5.08 13.22 13.38
CA ALA A 95 5.40 12.59 14.66
C ALA A 95 6.60 11.64 14.56
N LEU A 96 6.70 10.85 13.49
CA LEU A 96 7.84 9.94 13.26
C LEU A 96 9.15 10.70 13.02
N ILE A 97 9.09 11.83 12.32
CA ILE A 97 10.28 12.68 12.12
C ILE A 97 10.74 13.26 13.46
N GLU A 98 9.81 13.76 14.28
CA GLU A 98 10.13 14.30 15.60
C GLU A 98 10.66 13.23 16.56
N GLU A 99 10.07 12.03 16.55
CA GLU A 99 10.54 10.87 17.32
C GLU A 99 11.97 10.50 16.93
N SER A 100 12.27 10.45 15.62
CA SER A 100 13.62 10.16 15.14
C SER A 100 14.66 11.20 15.58
N GLY A 101 14.25 12.44 15.85
CA GLY A 101 15.13 13.47 16.42
C GLY A 101 15.48 13.22 17.89
N GLN A 102 14.58 12.55 18.63
CA GLN A 102 14.76 12.20 20.04
C GLN A 102 15.54 10.89 20.22
N THR A 103 15.45 9.97 19.25
CA THR A 103 16.15 8.67 19.25
C THR A 103 17.10 8.53 18.05
N PRO A 104 18.18 9.34 17.97
CA PRO A 104 19.09 9.34 16.83
C PRO A 104 19.85 8.02 16.64
N GLU A 105 19.98 7.22 17.69
CA GLU A 105 20.63 5.91 17.67
C GLU A 105 19.75 4.78 17.12
N ASP A 106 18.43 4.96 17.06
CA ASP A 106 17.50 3.96 16.53
C ASP A 106 17.46 4.04 15.00
N ARG A 107 18.18 3.12 14.36
CA ARG A 107 18.21 2.99 12.89
C ARG A 107 16.82 2.78 12.29
N SER A 108 15.95 2.02 12.95
CA SER A 108 14.60 1.75 12.46
C SER A 108 13.75 3.02 12.51
N ALA A 109 13.88 3.82 13.57
CA ALA A 109 13.23 5.12 13.67
C ALA A 109 13.73 6.10 12.59
N GLN A 110 15.05 6.14 12.34
CA GLN A 110 15.61 6.96 11.26
C GLN A 110 15.08 6.55 9.88
N GLN A 111 15.00 5.26 9.61
CA GLN A 111 14.45 4.73 8.37
C GLN A 111 12.98 5.14 8.22
N ARG A 112 12.15 4.92 9.25
CA ARG A 112 10.72 5.33 9.24
C ARG A 112 10.57 6.83 9.00
N ALA A 113 11.41 7.65 9.63
CA ALA A 113 11.42 9.09 9.41
C ALA A 113 11.83 9.49 7.99
N GLN A 114 12.72 8.73 7.33
CA GLN A 114 13.05 8.97 5.92
C GLN A 114 11.81 8.81 5.03
N ARG A 115 11.05 7.72 5.17
CA ARG A 115 9.79 7.54 4.42
C ARG A 115 8.74 8.58 4.79
N ALA A 116 8.69 8.96 6.06
CA ALA A 116 7.78 10.02 6.51
C ALA A 116 8.05 11.35 5.80
N ARG A 117 9.33 11.70 5.56
CA ARG A 117 9.69 12.88 4.78
C ARG A 117 9.20 12.80 3.33
N GLU A 118 9.35 11.64 2.68
CA GLU A 118 8.84 11.45 1.31
C GLU A 118 7.32 11.60 1.23
N VAL A 119 6.60 11.04 2.21
CA VAL A 119 5.15 11.17 2.30
C VAL A 119 4.73 12.62 2.51
N ILE A 120 5.42 13.37 3.36
CA ILE A 120 5.14 14.80 3.55
C ILE A 120 5.44 15.58 2.28
N GLN A 121 6.56 15.31 1.62
CA GLN A 121 6.92 15.99 0.38
C GLN A 121 5.89 15.75 -0.74
N LEU A 122 5.34 14.55 -0.83
CA LEU A 122 4.26 14.23 -1.76
C LEU A 122 2.95 14.94 -1.42
N LEU A 123 2.62 15.03 -0.13
CA LEU A 123 1.35 15.56 0.37
C LEU A 123 1.41 17.06 0.72
N SER A 124 2.54 17.74 0.49
CA SER A 124 2.69 19.19 0.65
C SER A 124 2.16 19.94 -0.57
#